data_AF-A0A653UQP4-F1
#
_entry.id   AF-A0A653UQP4-F1
#
_cell.length_a   1.000
_cell.length_b   1.000
_cell.length_c   1.000
_cell.angle_alpha   90.00
_cell.angle_beta   90.00
_cell.angle_gamma   90.00
#
_symmetry.space_group_name_H-M   'P 1'
#
loop_
_entity.id
_entity.type
_entity.pdbx_description
1 polymer ?
#
loop_
_entity_poly.entity_id
_entity_poly.type
_entity_poly.pdbx_seq_one_letter_code
_entity_poly.pdbx_strand_id
1 'polypeptide(L)' 'MSIARSALHYESTLAVRDAPVLAAMSILSAQYPRYGYRRIQIFLERQGHPMSADRAWRLWRLAGLQVPRKRPRRRVSV' A
#
# COMPACT_ATOMS: atom_id res chain seq x y z
N MET A 1 -25.24 -7.37 25.50
CA MET A 1 -24.49 -6.15 25.08
C MET A 1 -25.18 -5.55 23.86
N SER A 2 -25.93 -4.47 24.03
CA SER A 2 -26.67 -3.81 22.95
C SER A 2 -25.83 -2.66 22.39
N ILE A 3 -25.35 -2.79 21.16
CA ILE A 3 -24.65 -1.71 20.44
C ILE A 3 -25.72 -0.79 19.81
N ALA A 4 -25.48 0.53 19.81
CA ALA A 4 -26.39 1.49 19.19
C ALA A 4 -26.48 1.27 17.66
N ARG A 5 -27.69 1.30 17.10
CA ARG A 5 -27.96 1.11 15.65
C ARG A 5 -27.13 2.02 14.74
N SER A 6 -26.77 3.22 15.20
CA SER A 6 -25.93 4.18 14.46
C SER A 6 -24.50 3.69 14.24
N ALA A 7 -23.97 2.86 15.14
CA ALA A 7 -22.65 2.25 14.98
C ALA A 7 -22.62 1.19 13.87
N LEU A 8 -23.78 0.68 13.44
CA LEU A 8 -23.87 -0.34 12.39
C LEU A 8 -23.60 0.21 10.99
N HIS A 9 -23.68 1.53 10.79
CA HIS A 9 -23.49 2.18 9.49
C HIS A 9 -22.26 3.09 9.42
N TYR A 10 -21.40 3.07 10.44
CA TYR A 10 -20.18 3.87 10.42
C TYR A 10 -19.16 3.23 9.46
N GLU A 11 -18.96 3.85 8.31
CA GLU A 11 -17.85 3.56 7.42
C GLU A 11 -16.84 4.70 7.45
N SER A 12 -15.56 4.37 7.59
CA SER A 12 -14.50 5.36 7.48
C SER A 12 -14.46 5.92 6.06
N THR A 13 -14.81 7.19 5.89
CA THR A 13 -14.72 7.89 4.60
C THR A 13 -13.30 7.83 4.00
N LEU A 14 -12.28 7.71 4.86
CA LEU A 14 -10.90 7.52 4.43
C LEU A 14 -10.70 6.15 3.78
N ALA A 15 -11.28 5.08 4.34
CA ALA A 15 -11.16 3.73 3.79
C ALA A 15 -11.79 3.64 2.40
N VAL A 16 -12.98 4.23 2.22
CA VAL A 16 -13.66 4.30 0.92
C VAL A 16 -12.81 5.05 -0.12
N ARG A 17 -12.21 6.19 0.27
CA ARG A 17 -11.34 6.97 -0.63
C ARG A 17 -10.01 6.27 -0.94
N ASP A 18 -9.49 5.48 -0.01
CA ASP A 18 -8.20 4.80 -0.16
C ASP A 18 -8.32 3.48 -0.95
N ALA A 19 -9.50 2.87 -1.01
CA ALA A 19 -9.76 1.61 -1.73
C ALA A 19 -9.27 1.59 -3.21
N PRO A 20 -9.59 2.57 -4.08
CA PRO A 20 -9.12 2.55 -5.47
C PRO A 20 -7.59 2.67 -5.57
N VAL A 21 -6.98 3.48 -4.70
CA VAL A 21 -5.53 3.64 -4.63
C VAL A 21 -4.85 2.34 -4.21
N LEU A 22 -5.41 1.63 -3.24
CA LEU A 22 -4.88 0.34 -2.79
C LEU A 22 -4.93 -0.73 -3.88
N ALA A 23 -6.01 -0.76 -4.67
CA ALA A 23 -6.11 -1.65 -5.82
C ALA A 23 -5.02 -1.34 -6.88
N ALA A 24 -4.87 -0.06 -7.24
CA ALA A 24 -3.82 0.37 -8.17
C ALA A 24 -2.40 0.08 -7.64
N MET A 25 -2.15 0.30 -6.35
CA MET A 25 -0.88 -0.06 -5.69
C MET A 25 -0.56 -1.54 -5.81
N SER A 26 -1.55 -2.41 -5.58
CA SER A 26 -1.37 -3.86 -5.67
C SER A 26 -0.98 -4.30 -7.09
N ILE A 27 -1.68 -3.77 -8.11
CA ILE A 27 -1.40 -4.04 -9.52
C ILE A 27 0.02 -3.59 -9.89
N LEU A 28 0.39 -2.36 -9.54
CA LEU A 28 1.73 -1.84 -9.83
C LEU A 28 2.82 -2.59 -9.06
N SER A 29 2.56 -3.02 -7.83
CA SER A 29 3.49 -3.82 -7.04
C SER A 29 3.70 -5.22 -7.65
N ALA A 30 2.66 -5.83 -8.22
CA ALA A 30 2.77 -7.11 -8.92
C ALA A 30 3.55 -6.96 -10.22
N GLN A 31 3.34 -5.86 -10.96
CA GLN A 31 4.09 -5.54 -12.18
C GLN A 31 5.56 -5.21 -11.89
N TYR A 32 5.85 -4.55 -10.77
CA TYR A 32 7.20 -4.13 -10.37
C TYR A 32 7.58 -4.59 -8.95
N PRO A 33 7.87 -5.88 -8.73
CA PRO A 33 8.09 -6.44 -7.38
C PRO A 33 9.28 -5.85 -6.60
N ARG A 34 10.21 -5.18 -7.28
CA ARG A 34 11.39 -4.56 -6.67
C ARG A 34 11.15 -3.12 -6.22
N TYR A 35 10.02 -2.53 -6.61
CA TYR A 35 9.75 -1.11 -6.37
C TYR A 35 9.08 -0.94 -5.02
N GLY A 36 9.63 -0.02 -4.21
CA GLY A 36 8.99 0.42 -2.99
C GLY A 36 8.00 1.55 -3.25
N TYR A 37 7.29 1.95 -2.18
CA TYR A 37 6.24 2.97 -2.21
C TYR A 37 6.63 4.27 -2.95
N ARG A 38 7.88 4.74 -2.83
CA ARG A 38 8.35 5.96 -3.50
C ARG A 38 8.30 5.89 -5.02
N ARG A 39 8.68 4.75 -5.61
CA ARG A 39 8.60 4.57 -7.07
C ARG A 39 7.16 4.36 -7.52
N ILE A 40 6.40 3.58 -6.77
CA ILE A 40 4.99 3.30 -7.08
C ILE A 40 4.14 4.57 -6.99
N GLN A 41 4.43 5.47 -6.04
CA GLN A 41 3.80 6.79 -5.93
C GLN A 41 3.89 7.58 -7.23
N ILE A 42 5.07 7.60 -7.89
CA ILE A 42 5.24 8.31 -9.17
C ILE A 42 4.34 7.72 -10.26
N PHE A 43 4.16 6.40 -10.29
CA PHE A 43 3.24 5.75 -11.23
C PHE A 43 1.78 6.03 -10.91
N LEU A 44 1.42 6.06 -9.63
CA LEU A 44 0.08 6.45 -9.17
C LEU A 44 -0.25 7.90 -9.53
N GLU A 45 0.70 8.82 -9.36
CA GLU A 45 0.56 10.22 -9.78
C GLU A 45 0.26 10.31 -11.28
N ARG A 46 0.97 9.53 -12.11
CA ARG A 46 0.71 9.45 -13.56
C ARG A 46 -0.65 8.84 -13.91
N GLN A 47 -1.20 7.99 -13.04
CA GLN A 47 -2.54 7.41 -13.17
C GLN A 47 -3.65 8.31 -12.60
N GLY A 48 -3.31 9.53 -12.15
CA GLY A 48 -4.30 10.48 -11.61
C GLY A 48 -4.58 10.33 -10.12
N HIS A 49 -3.70 9.66 -9.37
CA HIS A 49 -3.77 9.54 -7.91
C HIS A 49 -2.64 10.30 -7.21
N PRO A 50 -2.62 11.64 -7.25
CA PRO A 50 -1.61 12.41 -6.54
C PRO A 50 -1.79 12.31 -5.02
N MET A 51 -0.69 12.10 -4.30
CA MET A 51 -0.68 12.02 -2.83
C MET A 51 0.68 12.36 -2.24
N SER A 52 0.72 12.68 -0.94
CA SER A 52 1.99 12.85 -0.23
C SER A 52 2.73 11.51 -0.05
N ALA A 53 4.06 11.60 0.09
CA ALA A 53 4.90 10.43 0.36
C ALA A 53 4.50 9.70 1.65
N ASP A 54 4.05 10.43 2.67
CA ASP A 54 3.59 9.85 3.94
C ASP A 54 2.28 9.07 3.77
N ARG A 55 1.33 9.60 2.97
CA ARG A 55 0.10 8.88 2.64
C ARG A 55 0.41 7.61 1.85
N ALA A 56 1.31 7.70 0.88
CA ALA A 56 1.75 6.54 0.11
C ALA A 56 2.41 5.48 1.02
N TRP A 57 3.31 5.88 1.92
CA TRP A 57 3.94 4.98 2.88
C TRP A 57 2.93 4.32 3.82
N ARG A 58 1.97 5.09 4.37
CA ARG A 58 0.92 4.56 5.25
C ARG A 58 0.11 3.47 4.55
N LEU A 59 -0.37 3.74 3.34
CA LEU A 59 -1.15 2.79 2.54
C LEU A 59 -0.32 1.56 2.17
N TRP A 60 0.93 1.77 1.77
CA TRP A 60 1.87 0.69 1.46
C TRP A 60 2.11 -0.25 2.65
N ARG A 61 2.23 0.32 3.86
CA ARG A 61 2.40 -0.44 5.10
C ARG A 61 1.14 -1.23 5.43
N LEU A 62 -0.03 -0.60 5.35
CA LEU A 62 -1.33 -1.24 5.61
C LEU A 62 -1.62 -2.37 4.61
N ALA A 63 -1.25 -2.20 3.35
CA ALA A 63 -1.45 -3.20 2.30
C ALA A 63 -0.45 -4.38 2.34
N GLY A 64 0.55 -4.34 3.23
CA GLY A 64 1.55 -5.41 3.33
C GLY A 64 2.50 -5.51 2.13
N LEU A 65 2.58 -4.48 1.27
CA LEU A 65 3.37 -4.50 0.02
C LEU A 65 4.88 -4.29 0.23
N GLN A 66 5.40 -4.55 1.44
CA GLN A 66 6.81 -4.28 1.73
C GLN A 66 7.73 -5.18 0.89
N VAL A 67 8.68 -4.55 0.22
CA VAL A 67 9.66 -5.27 -0.61
C VAL A 67 10.46 -6.21 0.30
N PRO A 68 10.52 -7.52 -0.02
CA PRO A 68 11.28 -8.48 0.78
C PRO A 68 12.75 -8.07 0.91
N ARG A 69 13.32 -8.23 2.11
CA ARG A 69 14.74 -7.96 2.33
C ARG A 69 15.57 -8.90 1.46
N LYS A 70 16.58 -8.34 0.76
CA LYS A 70 17.54 -9.11 -0.02
C LYS A 70 18.22 -10.14 0.90
N ARG A 71 18.09 -11.42 0.58
CA ARG A 71 18.76 -12.49 1.33
C ARG A 71 20.28 -12.31 1.20
N PRO A 72 21.05 -12.35 2.31
CA PRO A 72 22.50 -12.29 2.25
C PRO A 72 23.03 -13.50 1.46
N ARG A 73 24.03 -13.28 0.63
CA ARG A 73 24.71 -14.38 -0.09
C ARG A 73 25.52 -15.17 0.93
N ARG A 74 25.21 -16.46 1.13
CA ARG A 74 26.08 -17.37 1.87
C ARG A 74 27.42 -17.42 1.12
N ARG A 75 28.50 -16.97 1.76
CA ARG A 75 29.85 -17.29 1.30
C ARG A 75 30.06 -18.76 1.61
N VAL A 76 30.07 -19.60 0.58
CA VAL A 76 30.56 -20.97 0.71
C VAL A 76 32.06 -20.81 0.85
N SER A 77 32.58 -20.98 2.06
CA SER A 77 34.01 -21.12 2.26
C SER A 77 34.45 -22.40 1.55
N VAL A 78 35.30 -22.26 0.53
CA VAL A 78 36.09 -23.35 -0.06
C VAL A 78 37.41 -23.40 0.68
#